data_AF-A0A846CG38-F1
#
_entry.id   AF-A0A846CG38-F1
#
_cell.length_a   1.000
_cell.length_b   1.000
_cell.length_c   1.000
_cell.angle_alpha   90.00
_cell.angle_beta   90.00
_cell.angle_gamma   90.00
#
_symmetry.space_group_name_H-M   'P 1'
#
loop_
_entity.id
_entity.type
_entity.pdbx_description
1 polymer ?
#
loop_
_entity_poly.entity_id
_entity_poly.type
_entity_poly.pdbx_seq_one_letter_code
_entity_poly.pdbx_strand_id
1 'polypeptide(L)'
;MKFSLNNFFQSNVAVYSFAWGLEILTVETLGLVNKSVISLAIANIALGLFVQILGDWLQRKVGINNLPKCWQIIPLIYGILGALLRVDIFDNWTGLTSLALSFILIGVGRRKAKLKPILYLGILGISVSAAELLFYQIYSLPLGEKLVAYATLGTIITYGYRLLSPWLLDYLKLTATEIKNIAHIHWAVSSFLLLSLAGYNLKSNPILGLTTAILLTRYAIMQGKNNSNLEQAEIWIYLGVLEGYAVAIYIINLLSIAEFLLSSLCTIAAIISYFIYILPWENWGWPLKPWRRVSLIIPIITVVLTNWSLDSTPPWYWYASILITAGFYIVISKVSQQIRLTYISLVLINYAFVIWLNNLGASIQTLVYVTPIGLSLLYVAKVDPYLKLPQNRNVRHNLRMFGSGIICFVALLENQWTGLLPGIISIMAIFAGLGLQTRAFLYVGTVTFIVNVFNQLIVLNSIYSFFKWIIGLIVGIAFIWIAASFETRREQINNLLQNWIEELESWE
;
A
#
# COMPACT_ATOMS: atom_id res chain seq x y z
N MET A 1 23.69 -67.53 30.37
CA MET A 1 23.21 -66.13 30.25
C MET A 1 22.15 -66.09 29.15
N LYS A 2 20.85 -66.01 29.49
CA LYS A 2 19.79 -65.94 28.47
C LYS A 2 19.75 -64.52 27.89
N PHE A 3 20.31 -64.33 26.71
CA PHE A 3 20.21 -63.08 25.96
C PHE A 3 18.76 -62.94 25.47
N SER A 4 17.95 -62.24 26.26
CA SER A 4 16.62 -61.83 25.83
C SER A 4 16.77 -60.62 24.91
N LEU A 5 16.30 -60.72 23.67
CA LEU A 5 16.25 -59.59 22.73
C LEU A 5 15.59 -58.35 23.36
N ASN A 6 14.58 -58.56 24.22
CA ASN A 6 13.93 -57.45 24.94
C ASN A 6 14.90 -56.71 25.89
N ASN A 7 15.85 -57.40 26.53
CA ASN A 7 16.82 -56.77 27.42
C ASN A 7 17.88 -55.96 26.64
N PHE A 8 18.22 -56.40 25.42
CA PHE A 8 19.14 -55.68 24.55
C PHE A 8 18.53 -54.35 24.07
N PHE A 9 17.30 -54.38 23.57
CA PHE A 9 16.62 -53.17 23.07
C PHE A 9 16.31 -52.13 24.16
N GLN A 10 16.33 -52.51 25.44
CA GLN A 10 16.11 -51.63 26.59
C GLN A 10 17.40 -51.03 27.18
N SER A 11 18.58 -51.57 26.87
CA SER A 11 19.87 -51.10 27.38
C SER A 11 20.48 -50.02 26.47
N ASN A 12 20.64 -48.79 26.96
CA ASN A 12 21.26 -47.71 26.19
C ASN A 12 22.69 -48.08 25.74
N VAL A 13 23.50 -48.63 26.64
CA VAL A 13 24.92 -48.95 26.38
C VAL A 13 25.04 -50.00 25.28
N ALA A 14 24.26 -51.08 25.35
CA ALA A 14 24.32 -52.16 24.37
C ALA A 14 23.95 -51.67 22.96
N VAL A 15 22.93 -50.83 22.85
CA VAL A 15 22.49 -50.26 21.57
C VAL A 15 23.51 -49.24 21.03
N TYR A 16 24.13 -48.41 21.89
CA TYR A 16 25.20 -47.50 21.45
C TYR A 16 26.44 -48.25 20.95
N SER A 17 26.89 -49.28 21.68
CA SER A 17 28.04 -50.08 21.25
C SER A 17 27.77 -50.79 19.93
N PHE A 18 26.55 -51.32 19.74
CA PHE A 18 26.16 -51.94 18.48
C PHE A 18 26.11 -50.93 17.32
N ALA A 19 25.51 -49.76 17.53
CA ALA A 19 25.49 -48.70 16.52
C ALA A 19 26.92 -48.27 16.14
N TRP A 20 27.79 -48.05 17.13
CA TRP A 20 29.16 -47.67 16.84
C TRP A 20 29.94 -48.75 16.07
N GLY A 21 29.77 -50.02 16.45
CA GLY A 21 30.36 -51.14 15.70
C GLY A 21 29.84 -51.23 14.26
N LEU A 22 28.55 -50.97 14.06
CA LEU A 22 27.93 -50.97 12.74
C LEU A 22 28.42 -49.80 11.86
N GLU A 23 28.71 -48.64 12.45
CA GLU A 23 29.32 -47.52 11.74
C GLU A 23 30.74 -47.84 11.27
N ILE A 24 31.59 -48.37 12.17
CA ILE A 24 32.96 -48.79 11.82
C ILE A 24 32.94 -49.83 10.71
N LEU A 25 32.05 -50.83 10.79
CA LEU A 25 31.89 -51.84 9.75
C LEU A 25 31.48 -51.21 8.42
N THR A 26 30.60 -50.21 8.43
CA THR A 26 30.17 -49.49 7.23
C THR A 26 31.33 -48.70 6.62
N VAL A 27 32.15 -48.04 7.44
CA VAL A 27 33.35 -47.32 6.99
C VAL A 27 34.35 -48.28 6.35
N GLU A 28 34.67 -49.41 7.00
CA GLU A 28 35.63 -50.40 6.48
C GLU A 28 35.13 -51.05 5.18
N THR A 29 33.86 -51.48 5.13
CA THR A 29 33.29 -52.12 3.94
C THR A 29 33.27 -51.17 2.74
N LEU A 30 32.88 -49.91 2.93
CA LEU A 30 32.92 -48.92 1.85
C LEU A 30 34.36 -48.56 1.48
N GLY A 31 35.28 -48.46 2.44
CA GLY A 31 36.70 -48.22 2.20
C GLY A 31 37.37 -49.29 1.33
N LEU A 32 36.90 -50.54 1.40
CA LEU A 32 37.35 -51.66 0.58
C LEU A 32 36.77 -51.67 -0.84
N VAL A 33 35.52 -51.22 -1.03
CA VAL A 33 34.83 -51.26 -2.32
C VAL A 33 35.07 -50.00 -3.14
N ASN A 34 34.88 -48.82 -2.55
CA ASN A 34 35.04 -47.53 -3.22
C ASN A 34 35.33 -46.44 -2.18
N LYS A 35 36.49 -45.79 -2.27
CA LYS A 35 36.95 -44.72 -1.37
C LYS A 35 36.22 -43.40 -1.64
N SER A 36 34.89 -43.42 -1.54
CA SER A 36 34.02 -42.29 -1.81
C SER A 36 33.36 -41.79 -0.53
N VAL A 37 33.63 -40.53 -0.19
CA VAL A 37 33.00 -39.83 0.93
C VAL A 37 31.48 -39.72 0.72
N ILE A 38 31.02 -39.64 -0.54
CA ILE A 38 29.60 -39.61 -0.90
C ILE A 38 28.90 -40.92 -0.53
N SER A 39 29.54 -42.06 -0.84
CA SER A 39 28.97 -43.38 -0.49
C SER A 39 28.83 -43.51 1.03
N LEU A 40 29.80 -43.01 1.80
CA LEU A 40 29.74 -43.00 3.26
C LEU A 40 28.65 -42.05 3.79
N ALA A 41 28.47 -40.88 3.16
CA ALA A 41 27.40 -39.94 3.50
C ALA A 41 26.00 -40.57 3.29
N ILE A 42 25.79 -41.22 2.14
CA ILE A 42 24.53 -41.90 1.81
C ILE A 42 24.28 -43.06 2.78
N ALA A 43 25.30 -43.86 3.08
CA ALA A 43 25.19 -44.97 4.02
C ALA A 43 24.80 -44.49 5.42
N ASN A 44 25.45 -43.44 5.92
CA ASN A 44 25.11 -42.82 7.20
C ASN A 44 23.65 -42.35 7.26
N ILE A 45 23.17 -41.66 6.22
CA ILE A 45 21.76 -41.25 6.14
C ILE A 45 20.82 -42.46 6.10
N ALA A 46 21.15 -43.50 5.34
CA ALA A 46 20.35 -44.72 5.25
C ALA A 46 20.26 -45.44 6.61
N LEU A 47 21.38 -45.53 7.34
CA LEU A 47 21.42 -46.05 8.70
C LEU A 47 20.58 -45.20 9.65
N GLY A 48 20.69 -43.87 9.57
CA GLY A 48 19.88 -42.94 10.34
C GLY A 48 18.38 -43.15 10.14
N LEU A 49 17.91 -43.25 8.89
CA LEU A 49 16.52 -43.55 8.56
C LEU A 49 16.09 -44.92 9.07
N PHE A 50 16.91 -45.95 8.87
CA PHE A 50 16.60 -47.31 9.32
C PHE A 50 16.41 -47.37 10.84
N VAL A 51 17.35 -46.80 11.62
CA VAL A 51 17.25 -46.75 13.08
C VAL A 51 16.07 -45.88 13.53
N GLN A 52 15.76 -44.80 12.79
CA GLN A 52 14.58 -43.97 13.07
C GLN A 52 13.28 -44.77 12.92
N ILE A 53 13.10 -45.51 11.81
CA ILE A 53 11.91 -46.34 11.55
C ILE A 53 11.78 -47.46 12.60
N LEU A 54 12.89 -48.13 12.92
CA LEU A 54 12.92 -49.15 13.98
C LEU A 54 12.52 -48.58 15.34
N GLY A 55 13.02 -47.39 15.68
CA GLY A 55 12.66 -46.70 16.92
C GLY A 55 11.17 -46.37 16.99
N ASP A 56 10.56 -45.96 15.88
CA ASP A 56 9.12 -45.68 15.81
C ASP A 56 8.28 -46.95 15.93
N TRP A 57 8.72 -48.05 15.33
CA TRP A 57 8.07 -49.36 15.48
C TRP A 57 8.15 -49.87 16.93
N LEU A 58 9.32 -49.78 17.56
CA LEU A 58 9.53 -50.15 18.96
C LEU A 58 8.67 -49.28 19.89
N GLN A 59 8.56 -47.99 19.61
CA GLN A 59 7.74 -47.07 20.38
C GLN A 59 6.26 -47.49 20.38
N ARG A 60 5.72 -47.98 19.25
CA ARG A 60 4.35 -48.49 19.16
C ARG A 60 4.13 -49.75 20.02
N LYS A 61 5.17 -50.58 20.17
CA LYS A 61 5.10 -51.84 20.94
C LYS A 61 5.30 -51.66 22.45
N VAL A 62 6.25 -50.84 22.87
CA VAL A 62 6.71 -50.77 24.28
C VAL A 62 6.16 -49.51 24.99
N GLY A 63 5.61 -48.57 24.24
CA GLY A 63 5.12 -47.29 24.75
C GLY A 63 6.22 -46.24 24.87
N ILE A 64 5.83 -44.97 24.74
CA ILE A 64 6.74 -43.82 24.58
C ILE A 64 7.57 -43.49 25.82
N ASN A 65 7.04 -43.81 27.01
CA ASN A 65 7.69 -43.56 28.28
C ASN A 65 8.81 -44.56 28.57
N ASN A 66 8.74 -45.73 27.93
CA ASN A 66 9.66 -46.84 28.13
C ASN A 66 10.72 -46.95 27.03
N LEU A 67 10.69 -46.06 26.01
CA LEU A 67 11.69 -46.05 24.94
C LEU A 67 13.02 -45.44 25.44
N PRO A 68 14.15 -46.18 25.38
CA PRO A 68 15.45 -45.66 25.78
C PRO A 68 15.93 -44.46 24.95
N LYS A 69 16.82 -43.64 25.51
CA LYS A 69 17.33 -42.41 24.87
C LYS A 69 18.19 -42.70 23.63
N CYS A 70 18.87 -43.85 23.57
CA CYS A 70 19.69 -44.23 22.42
C CYS A 70 18.92 -44.23 21.10
N TRP A 71 17.65 -44.67 21.11
CA TRP A 71 16.78 -44.67 19.94
C TRP A 71 16.43 -43.28 19.42
N GLN A 72 16.62 -42.23 20.23
CA GLN A 72 16.43 -40.82 19.84
C GLN A 72 17.74 -40.22 19.33
N ILE A 73 18.88 -40.58 19.92
CA ILE A 73 20.17 -39.96 19.66
C ILE A 73 20.88 -40.58 18.45
N ILE A 74 20.88 -41.90 18.31
CA ILE A 74 21.61 -42.60 17.24
C ILE A 74 21.15 -42.17 15.84
N PRO A 75 19.82 -42.11 15.52
CA PRO A 75 19.39 -41.64 14.22
C PRO A 75 19.89 -40.23 13.88
N LEU A 76 19.90 -39.33 14.88
CA LEU A 76 20.36 -37.96 14.71
C LEU A 76 21.85 -37.90 14.42
N ILE A 77 22.67 -38.67 15.15
CA ILE A 77 24.11 -38.73 14.93
C ILE A 77 24.41 -39.19 13.50
N TYR A 78 23.80 -40.31 13.07
CA TYR A 78 23.99 -40.80 11.70
C TYR A 78 23.51 -39.83 10.63
N GLY A 79 22.34 -39.23 10.82
CA GLY A 79 21.84 -38.21 9.89
C GLY A 79 22.75 -36.99 9.79
N ILE A 80 23.23 -36.48 10.94
CA ILE A 80 24.13 -35.32 11.00
C ILE A 80 25.48 -35.66 10.38
N LEU A 81 26.07 -36.82 10.70
CA LEU A 81 27.31 -37.28 10.08
C LEU A 81 27.17 -37.39 8.57
N GLY A 82 26.08 -38.00 8.09
CA GLY A 82 25.80 -38.11 6.66
C GLY A 82 25.67 -36.75 5.98
N ALA A 83 25.06 -35.75 6.64
CA ALA A 83 25.01 -34.39 6.11
C ALA A 83 26.37 -33.67 6.16
N LEU A 84 27.14 -33.82 7.23
CA LEU A 84 28.47 -33.21 7.38
C LEU A 84 29.47 -33.73 6.36
N LEU A 85 29.44 -35.04 6.07
CA LEU A 85 30.35 -35.68 5.10
C LEU A 85 30.18 -35.16 3.67
N ARG A 86 29.05 -34.53 3.34
CA ARG A 86 28.79 -33.98 2.00
C ARG A 86 28.79 -32.45 1.93
N VAL A 87 29.17 -31.72 2.99
CA VAL A 87 29.02 -30.26 3.07
C VAL A 87 29.66 -29.52 1.89
N ASP A 88 30.79 -30.01 1.40
CA ASP A 88 31.53 -29.38 0.29
C ASP A 88 31.05 -29.83 -1.11
N ILE A 89 29.98 -30.64 -1.18
CA ILE A 89 29.48 -31.24 -2.42
C ILE A 89 28.05 -30.76 -2.67
N PHE A 90 27.83 -30.04 -3.77
CA PHE A 90 26.50 -29.58 -4.21
C PHE A 90 26.15 -30.16 -5.58
N ASP A 91 25.13 -31.01 -5.66
CA ASP A 91 24.75 -31.76 -6.86
C ASP A 91 23.25 -32.12 -6.89
N ASN A 92 22.75 -32.78 -7.94
CA ASN A 92 21.31 -33.05 -8.14
C ASN A 92 20.65 -33.89 -7.04
N TRP A 93 21.42 -34.63 -6.24
CA TRP A 93 20.96 -35.55 -5.20
C TRP A 93 21.11 -34.97 -3.79
N THR A 94 21.78 -33.82 -3.63
CA THR A 94 22.08 -33.26 -2.30
C THR A 94 20.82 -32.86 -1.57
N GLY A 95 19.84 -32.31 -2.26
CA GLY A 95 18.53 -32.02 -1.66
C GLY A 95 17.79 -33.30 -1.20
N LEU A 96 17.98 -34.46 -1.83
CA LEU A 96 17.39 -35.73 -1.33
C LEU A 96 18.02 -36.17 0.00
N THR A 97 19.32 -35.96 0.16
CA THR A 97 20.03 -36.25 1.41
C THR A 97 19.65 -35.26 2.53
N SER A 98 19.46 -33.97 2.21
CA SER A 98 18.86 -32.98 3.13
C SER A 98 17.45 -33.39 3.55
N LEU A 99 16.63 -33.88 2.62
CA LEU A 99 15.27 -34.33 2.88
C LEU A 99 15.26 -35.55 3.81
N ALA A 100 16.16 -36.50 3.59
CA ALA A 100 16.29 -37.68 4.43
C ALA A 100 16.69 -37.32 5.87
N LEU A 101 17.65 -36.40 6.07
CA LEU A 101 17.96 -35.84 7.39
C LEU A 101 16.72 -35.20 8.03
N SER A 102 15.94 -34.46 7.25
CA SER A 102 14.72 -33.79 7.71
C SER A 102 13.68 -34.79 8.20
N PHE A 103 13.51 -35.93 7.52
CA PHE A 103 12.66 -37.02 7.98
C PHE A 103 13.16 -37.67 9.28
N ILE A 104 14.48 -37.83 9.44
CA ILE A 104 15.07 -38.30 10.70
C ILE A 104 14.72 -37.34 11.84
N LEU A 105 14.92 -36.02 11.63
CA LEU A 105 14.62 -34.98 12.62
C LEU A 105 13.13 -34.97 12.99
N ILE A 106 12.22 -35.04 12.01
CA ILE A 106 10.77 -35.11 12.25
C ILE A 106 10.41 -36.38 13.02
N GLY A 107 10.97 -37.52 12.60
CA GLY A 107 10.72 -38.83 13.20
C GLY A 107 11.10 -38.88 14.68
N VAL A 108 12.23 -38.29 15.05
CA VAL A 108 12.67 -38.18 16.46
C VAL A 108 11.90 -37.07 17.20
N GLY A 109 11.71 -35.91 16.57
CA GLY A 109 11.10 -34.72 17.15
C GLY A 109 9.66 -34.92 17.61
N ARG A 110 8.88 -35.73 16.88
CA ARG A 110 7.47 -36.03 17.22
C ARG A 110 7.27 -37.01 18.38
N ARG A 111 8.34 -37.57 18.93
CA ARG A 111 8.23 -38.60 19.98
C ARG A 111 7.87 -38.01 21.34
N LYS A 112 8.40 -36.84 21.71
CA LYS A 112 8.09 -36.21 23.01
C LYS A 112 7.92 -34.71 22.84
N ALA A 113 7.05 -34.10 23.65
CA ALA A 113 6.84 -32.65 23.61
C ALA A 113 8.14 -31.85 23.81
N LYS A 114 9.08 -32.35 24.63
CA LYS A 114 10.41 -31.75 24.84
C LYS A 114 11.29 -31.72 23.57
N LEU A 115 11.01 -32.57 22.58
CA LEU A 115 11.75 -32.66 21.32
C LEU A 115 11.12 -31.84 20.18
N LYS A 116 10.08 -31.05 20.47
CA LYS A 116 9.46 -30.12 19.51
C LYS A 116 10.47 -29.21 18.78
N PRO A 117 11.55 -28.68 19.39
CA PRO A 117 12.55 -27.90 18.66
C PRO A 117 13.20 -28.69 17.51
N ILE A 118 13.47 -29.98 17.70
CA ILE A 118 14.04 -30.87 16.67
C ILE A 118 13.00 -31.10 15.55
N LEU A 119 11.72 -31.23 15.91
CA LEU A 119 10.64 -31.31 14.93
C LEU A 119 10.57 -30.06 14.05
N TYR A 120 10.69 -28.86 14.64
CA TYR A 120 10.72 -27.61 13.88
C TYR A 120 11.94 -27.49 12.97
N LEU A 121 13.12 -27.95 13.42
CA LEU A 121 14.31 -28.04 12.57
C LEU A 121 14.10 -29.01 11.40
N GLY A 122 13.46 -30.15 11.63
CA GLY A 122 13.11 -31.09 10.57
C GLY A 122 12.11 -30.51 9.56
N ILE A 123 11.12 -29.76 10.03
CA ILE A 123 10.16 -29.04 9.16
C ILE A 123 10.88 -27.98 8.31
N LEU A 124 11.74 -27.17 8.92
CA LEU A 124 12.57 -26.21 8.19
C LEU A 124 13.50 -26.92 7.20
N GLY A 125 14.04 -28.07 7.59
CA GLY A 125 14.85 -28.93 6.75
C GLY A 125 14.12 -29.42 5.49
N ILE A 126 12.82 -29.72 5.56
CA ILE A 126 12.02 -30.03 4.37
C ILE A 126 12.07 -28.86 3.39
N SER A 127 11.83 -27.63 3.87
CA SER A 127 11.86 -26.44 3.03
C SER A 127 13.25 -26.17 2.43
N VAL A 128 14.31 -26.33 3.23
CA VAL A 128 15.70 -26.20 2.77
C VAL A 128 16.02 -27.27 1.72
N SER A 129 15.63 -28.52 1.95
CA SER A 129 15.87 -29.62 1.01
C SER A 129 15.18 -29.42 -0.33
N ALA A 130 13.93 -28.93 -0.31
CA ALA A 130 13.20 -28.59 -1.53
C ALA A 130 13.84 -27.40 -2.25
N ALA A 131 14.33 -26.40 -1.49
CA ALA A 131 15.04 -25.26 -2.03
C ALA A 131 16.39 -25.65 -2.67
N GLU A 132 17.13 -26.60 -2.08
CA GLU A 132 18.37 -27.15 -2.65
C GLU A 132 18.12 -27.90 -3.95
N LEU A 133 17.11 -28.81 -3.97
CA LEU A 133 16.71 -29.52 -5.20
C LEU A 133 16.35 -28.56 -6.32
N LEU A 134 15.56 -27.54 -5.99
CA LEU A 134 15.14 -26.52 -6.95
C LEU A 134 16.35 -25.71 -7.41
N PHE A 135 17.21 -25.25 -6.49
CA PHE A 135 18.38 -24.42 -6.79
C PHE A 135 19.29 -25.07 -7.84
N TYR A 136 19.55 -26.36 -7.70
CA TYR A 136 20.36 -27.11 -8.65
C TYR A 136 19.77 -27.07 -10.07
N GLN A 137 18.45 -27.29 -10.19
CA GLN A 137 17.77 -27.30 -11.50
C GLN A 137 17.74 -25.93 -12.18
N ILE A 138 17.68 -24.85 -11.39
CA ILE A 138 17.55 -23.48 -11.90
C ILE A 138 18.83 -22.66 -11.77
N TYR A 139 19.97 -23.30 -11.47
CA TYR A 139 21.23 -22.62 -11.18
C TYR A 139 21.67 -21.66 -12.30
N SER A 140 21.40 -22.01 -13.55
CA SER A 140 21.73 -21.20 -14.73
C SER A 140 20.76 -20.06 -15.01
N LEU A 141 19.58 -20.02 -14.37
CA LEU A 141 18.57 -19.00 -14.67
C LEU A 141 18.95 -17.61 -14.12
N PRO A 142 18.43 -16.53 -14.72
CA PRO A 142 18.53 -15.18 -14.17
C PRO A 142 17.92 -15.09 -12.76
N LEU A 143 18.41 -14.12 -11.97
CA LEU A 143 17.96 -13.90 -10.59
C LEU A 143 16.43 -13.74 -10.48
N GLY A 144 15.81 -13.00 -11.40
CA GLY A 144 14.37 -12.78 -11.40
C GLY A 144 13.57 -14.09 -11.49
N GLU A 145 13.96 -14.98 -12.39
CA GLU A 145 13.33 -16.29 -12.59
C GLU A 145 13.56 -17.21 -11.38
N LYS A 146 14.77 -17.16 -10.79
CA LYS A 146 15.06 -17.89 -9.56
C LYS A 146 14.13 -17.50 -8.42
N LEU A 147 13.92 -16.21 -8.22
CA LEU A 147 13.04 -15.69 -7.17
C LEU A 147 11.57 -16.07 -7.42
N VAL A 148 11.08 -16.05 -8.67
CA VAL A 148 9.75 -16.56 -9.01
C VAL A 148 9.63 -18.05 -8.68
N ALA A 149 10.63 -18.86 -9.02
CA ALA A 149 10.64 -20.28 -8.73
C ALA A 149 10.60 -20.55 -7.22
N TYR A 150 11.38 -19.81 -6.42
CA TYR A 150 11.34 -19.91 -4.95
C TYR A 150 10.01 -19.45 -4.35
N ALA A 151 9.44 -18.34 -4.83
CA ALA A 151 8.12 -17.89 -4.39
C ALA A 151 7.04 -18.93 -4.74
N THR A 152 7.15 -19.57 -5.90
CA THR A 152 6.27 -20.66 -6.31
C THR A 152 6.41 -21.87 -5.39
N LEU A 153 7.64 -22.28 -5.07
CA LEU A 153 7.91 -23.37 -4.14
C LEU A 153 7.30 -23.09 -2.76
N GLY A 154 7.55 -21.90 -2.21
CA GLY A 154 6.97 -21.52 -0.91
C GLY A 154 5.45 -21.46 -0.95
N THR A 155 4.85 -21.03 -2.06
CA THR A 155 3.39 -21.06 -2.28
C THR A 155 2.85 -22.50 -2.29
N ILE A 156 3.52 -23.42 -2.97
CA ILE A 156 3.18 -24.85 -2.96
C ILE A 156 3.25 -25.39 -1.53
N ILE A 157 4.28 -25.04 -0.76
CA ILE A 157 4.43 -25.46 0.63
C ILE A 157 3.28 -24.88 1.50
N THR A 158 2.95 -23.60 1.36
CA THR A 158 1.81 -22.95 2.06
C THR A 158 0.50 -23.68 1.82
N TYR A 159 0.16 -23.96 0.56
CA TYR A 159 -1.06 -24.70 0.24
C TYR A 159 -0.97 -26.18 0.62
N GLY A 160 0.21 -26.78 0.55
CA GLY A 160 0.48 -28.14 1.02
C GLY A 160 0.15 -28.31 2.50
N TYR A 161 0.60 -27.39 3.36
CA TYR A 161 0.24 -27.39 4.77
C TYR A 161 -1.27 -27.27 5.00
N ARG A 162 -1.96 -26.48 4.19
CA ARG A 162 -3.41 -26.31 4.29
C ARG A 162 -4.17 -27.57 3.86
N LEU A 163 -3.81 -28.17 2.72
CA LEU A 163 -4.48 -29.35 2.16
C LEU A 163 -4.21 -30.60 3.00
N LEU A 164 -2.97 -30.77 3.46
CA LEU A 164 -2.54 -31.93 4.25
C LEU A 164 -2.76 -31.73 5.75
N SER A 165 -3.32 -30.59 6.19
CA SER A 165 -3.49 -30.27 7.62
C SER A 165 -4.15 -31.39 8.43
N PRO A 166 -5.22 -32.06 7.99
CA PRO A 166 -5.85 -33.12 8.78
C PRO A 166 -4.87 -34.26 9.09
N TRP A 167 -4.06 -34.66 8.12
CA TRP A 167 -3.06 -35.71 8.27
C TRP A 167 -1.83 -35.23 9.06
N LEU A 168 -1.39 -33.99 8.83
CA LEU A 168 -0.21 -33.41 9.47
C LEU A 168 -0.42 -33.17 10.98
N LEU A 169 -1.64 -32.84 11.41
CA LEU A 169 -1.99 -32.69 12.83
C LEU A 169 -1.66 -33.98 13.61
N ASP A 170 -2.14 -35.11 13.11
CA ASP A 170 -1.94 -36.41 13.73
C ASP A 170 -0.49 -36.89 13.61
N TYR A 171 0.11 -36.73 12.42
CA TYR A 171 1.45 -37.23 12.14
C TYR A 171 2.56 -36.46 12.86
N LEU A 172 2.49 -35.12 12.85
CA LEU A 172 3.49 -34.24 13.48
C LEU A 172 3.20 -33.99 14.96
N LYS A 173 1.97 -34.26 15.42
CA LYS A 173 1.50 -33.94 16.78
C LYS A 173 1.64 -32.45 17.12
N LEU A 174 1.40 -31.61 16.12
CA LEU A 174 1.34 -30.17 16.25
C LEU A 174 -0.11 -29.73 16.39
N THR A 175 -0.33 -28.59 17.03
CA THR A 175 -1.63 -27.94 17.07
C THR A 175 -1.97 -27.32 15.72
N ALA A 176 -3.26 -27.09 15.47
CA ALA A 176 -3.72 -26.41 14.25
C ALA A 176 -3.09 -25.02 14.09
N THR A 177 -2.90 -24.30 15.20
CA THR A 177 -2.23 -22.99 15.21
C THR A 177 -0.77 -23.08 14.79
N GLU A 178 -0.03 -24.10 15.28
CA GLU A 178 1.38 -24.30 14.89
C GLU A 178 1.50 -24.58 13.38
N ILE A 179 0.66 -25.46 12.82
CA ILE A 179 0.64 -25.74 11.37
C ILE A 179 0.27 -24.49 10.56
N LYS A 180 -0.75 -23.75 11.01
CA LYS A 180 -1.19 -22.50 10.37
C LYS A 180 -0.06 -21.46 10.35
N ASN A 181 0.68 -21.31 11.45
CA ASN A 181 1.80 -20.38 11.53
C ASN A 181 2.94 -20.75 10.59
N ILE A 182 3.24 -22.06 10.44
CA ILE A 182 4.24 -22.51 9.46
C ILE A 182 3.79 -22.12 8.04
N ALA A 183 2.52 -22.31 7.70
CA ALA A 183 1.98 -21.89 6.40
C ALA A 183 2.05 -20.37 6.19
N HIS A 184 1.79 -19.57 7.23
CA HIS A 184 1.91 -18.10 7.19
C HIS A 184 3.35 -17.64 6.95
N ILE A 185 4.34 -18.27 7.58
CA ILE A 185 5.75 -17.94 7.37
C ILE A 185 6.14 -18.19 5.91
N HIS A 186 5.77 -19.35 5.35
CA HIS A 186 6.04 -19.67 3.95
C HIS A 186 5.32 -18.71 3.00
N TRP A 187 4.08 -18.33 3.32
CA TRP A 187 3.36 -17.31 2.56
C TRP A 187 4.14 -16.00 2.61
N ALA A 188 4.49 -15.49 3.79
CA ALA A 188 5.18 -14.21 3.95
C ALA A 188 6.53 -14.15 3.22
N VAL A 189 7.32 -15.23 3.30
CA VAL A 189 8.59 -15.34 2.56
C VAL A 189 8.34 -15.35 1.05
N SER A 190 7.37 -16.12 0.56
CA SER A 190 7.02 -16.18 -0.87
C SER A 190 6.55 -14.83 -1.39
N SER A 191 5.71 -14.15 -0.62
CA SER A 191 5.19 -12.82 -0.91
C SER A 191 6.29 -11.78 -0.98
N PHE A 192 7.23 -11.81 -0.02
CA PHE A 192 8.38 -10.92 -0.02
C PHE A 192 9.25 -11.14 -1.26
N LEU A 193 9.55 -12.40 -1.61
CA LEU A 193 10.32 -12.73 -2.81
C LEU A 193 9.62 -12.23 -4.07
N LEU A 194 8.30 -12.41 -4.16
CA LEU A 194 7.53 -11.99 -5.33
C LEU A 194 7.45 -10.46 -5.45
N LEU A 195 7.23 -9.74 -4.35
CA LEU A 195 7.16 -8.28 -4.34
C LEU A 195 8.53 -7.63 -4.63
N SER A 196 9.62 -8.29 -4.24
CA SER A 196 10.98 -7.84 -4.59
C SER A 196 11.22 -7.79 -6.11
N LEU A 197 10.39 -8.49 -6.89
CA LEU A 197 10.46 -8.53 -8.35
C LEU A 197 9.72 -7.38 -9.05
N ALA A 198 9.03 -6.50 -8.32
CA ALA A 198 8.26 -5.41 -8.92
C ALA A 198 9.09 -4.45 -9.81
N GLY A 199 10.42 -4.45 -9.69
CA GLY A 199 11.35 -3.69 -10.52
C GLY A 199 12.13 -4.49 -11.57
N TYR A 200 11.92 -5.81 -11.69
CA TYR A 200 12.66 -6.66 -12.62
C TYR A 200 11.85 -6.92 -13.91
N ASN A 201 12.50 -6.76 -15.06
CA ASN A 201 11.90 -7.12 -16.35
C ASN A 201 11.98 -8.64 -16.55
N LEU A 202 10.89 -9.34 -16.23
CA LEU A 202 10.80 -10.79 -16.27
C LEU A 202 10.56 -11.26 -17.72
N LYS A 203 11.60 -11.78 -18.35
CA LYS A 203 11.57 -12.20 -19.77
C LYS A 203 11.10 -13.64 -19.99
N SER A 204 11.22 -14.52 -18.99
CA SER A 204 10.93 -15.95 -19.14
C SER A 204 9.87 -16.38 -18.11
N ASN A 205 8.76 -16.90 -18.66
CA ASN A 205 7.61 -17.49 -17.98
C ASN A 205 6.75 -16.57 -17.06
N PRO A 206 6.09 -15.53 -17.62
CA PRO A 206 5.16 -14.67 -16.87
C PRO A 206 3.95 -15.41 -16.28
N ILE A 207 3.57 -16.56 -16.86
CA ILE A 207 2.43 -17.37 -16.40
C ILE A 207 2.69 -17.97 -15.02
N LEU A 208 3.91 -18.46 -14.77
CA LEU A 208 4.29 -19.01 -13.47
C LEU A 208 4.20 -17.93 -12.38
N GLY A 209 4.81 -16.77 -12.63
CA GLY A 209 4.76 -15.63 -11.71
C GLY A 209 3.34 -15.13 -11.46
N LEU A 210 2.51 -15.03 -12.50
CA LEU A 210 1.10 -14.67 -12.39
C LEU A 210 0.32 -15.67 -11.53
N THR A 211 0.51 -16.97 -11.78
CA THR A 211 -0.17 -18.03 -11.03
C THR A 211 0.19 -17.97 -9.55
N THR A 212 1.48 -17.81 -9.25
CA THR A 212 1.99 -17.64 -7.89
C THR A 212 1.42 -16.39 -7.22
N ALA A 213 1.40 -15.25 -7.92
CA ALA A 213 0.82 -14.00 -7.43
C ALA A 213 -0.67 -14.15 -7.08
N ILE A 214 -1.46 -14.77 -7.96
CA ILE A 214 -2.89 -15.02 -7.75
C ILE A 214 -3.10 -15.93 -6.54
N LEU A 215 -2.32 -17.00 -6.41
CA LEU A 215 -2.47 -17.96 -5.32
C LEU A 215 -2.11 -17.36 -3.96
N LEU A 216 -1.06 -16.54 -3.88
CA LEU A 216 -0.67 -15.81 -2.66
C LEU A 216 -1.73 -14.76 -2.29
N THR A 217 -2.16 -13.96 -3.28
CA THR A 217 -3.21 -12.94 -3.10
C THR A 217 -4.50 -13.59 -2.59
N ARG A 218 -4.92 -14.70 -3.22
CA ARG A 218 -6.09 -15.49 -2.81
C ARG A 218 -5.91 -16.04 -1.40
N TYR A 219 -4.72 -16.51 -1.04
CA TYR A 219 -4.46 -17.03 0.29
C TYR A 219 -4.69 -15.94 1.34
N ALA A 220 -4.06 -14.77 1.16
CA ALA A 220 -4.17 -13.63 2.07
C ALA A 220 -5.61 -13.14 2.22
N ILE A 221 -6.28 -12.91 1.08
CA ILE A 221 -7.70 -12.57 1.04
C ILE A 221 -8.46 -13.65 1.82
N MET A 222 -8.37 -14.94 1.47
CA MET A 222 -9.12 -15.99 2.17
C MET A 222 -8.83 -16.11 3.68
N GLN A 223 -7.63 -15.74 4.15
CA GLN A 223 -7.35 -15.63 5.59
C GLN A 223 -8.12 -14.47 6.23
N GLY A 224 -8.30 -13.35 5.54
CA GLY A 224 -9.12 -12.23 5.98
C GLY A 224 -10.58 -12.63 6.26
N LYS A 225 -11.22 -13.35 5.34
CA LYS A 225 -12.63 -13.79 5.50
C LYS A 225 -12.83 -14.78 6.64
N ASN A 226 -11.90 -15.70 6.84
CA ASN A 226 -12.06 -16.80 7.79
C ASN A 226 -11.45 -16.49 9.18
N ASN A 227 -11.08 -15.24 9.45
CA ASN A 227 -10.52 -14.86 10.74
C ASN A 227 -11.60 -14.26 11.66
N SER A 228 -11.72 -14.81 12.86
CA SER A 228 -12.68 -14.34 13.87
C SER A 228 -12.27 -13.00 14.47
N ASN A 229 -10.97 -12.66 14.47
CA ASN A 229 -10.48 -11.38 14.93
C ASN A 229 -10.54 -10.37 13.76
N LEU A 230 -11.39 -9.34 13.93
CA LEU A 230 -11.64 -8.32 12.90
C LEU A 230 -10.39 -7.53 12.53
N GLU A 231 -9.52 -7.19 13.49
CA GLU A 231 -8.29 -6.44 13.20
C GLU A 231 -7.33 -7.25 12.34
N GLN A 232 -7.12 -8.52 12.69
CA GLN A 232 -6.30 -9.43 11.89
C GLN A 232 -6.93 -9.69 10.52
N ALA A 233 -8.26 -9.82 10.45
CA ALA A 233 -8.99 -9.96 9.19
C ALA A 233 -8.73 -8.78 8.25
N GLU A 234 -8.77 -7.55 8.78
CA GLU A 234 -8.47 -6.34 8.01
C GLU A 234 -7.02 -6.35 7.49
N ILE A 235 -6.04 -6.71 8.33
CA ILE A 235 -4.61 -6.78 7.95
C ILE A 235 -4.39 -7.75 6.78
N TRP A 236 -4.98 -8.94 6.86
CA TRP A 236 -4.87 -9.95 5.79
C TRP A 236 -5.42 -9.46 4.45
N ILE A 237 -6.49 -8.66 4.46
CA ILE A 237 -7.05 -8.10 3.23
C ILE A 237 -6.15 -7.00 2.66
N TYR A 238 -5.59 -6.12 3.50
CA TYR A 238 -4.62 -5.13 3.02
C TYR A 238 -3.39 -5.79 2.41
N LEU A 239 -2.87 -6.86 3.05
CA LEU A 239 -1.76 -7.64 2.51
C LEU A 239 -2.11 -8.30 1.18
N GLY A 240 -3.30 -8.89 1.06
CA GLY A 240 -3.77 -9.47 -0.20
C GLY A 240 -3.94 -8.44 -1.31
N VAL A 241 -4.46 -7.25 -1.00
CA VAL A 241 -4.55 -6.15 -1.99
C VAL A 241 -3.16 -5.67 -2.41
N LEU A 242 -2.22 -5.58 -1.47
CA LEU A 242 -0.83 -5.23 -1.75
C LEU A 242 -0.17 -6.26 -2.69
N GLU A 243 -0.43 -7.55 -2.50
CA GLU A 243 0.00 -8.60 -3.43
C GLU A 243 -0.73 -8.56 -4.77
N GLY A 244 -1.98 -8.09 -4.79
CA GLY A 244 -2.73 -7.83 -6.01
C GLY A 244 -2.01 -6.84 -6.95
N TYR A 245 -1.14 -5.98 -6.42
CA TYR A 245 -0.25 -5.16 -7.24
C TYR A 245 0.76 -6.00 -8.04
N ALA A 246 1.33 -7.05 -7.44
CA ALA A 246 2.20 -7.97 -8.17
C ALA A 246 1.42 -8.67 -9.30
N VAL A 247 0.19 -9.12 -9.03
CA VAL A 247 -0.70 -9.67 -10.06
C VAL A 247 -0.87 -8.68 -11.23
N ALA A 248 -1.11 -7.40 -10.94
CA ALA A 248 -1.25 -6.38 -11.97
C ALA A 248 0.02 -6.24 -12.83
N ILE A 249 1.21 -6.20 -12.21
CA ILE A 249 2.50 -6.16 -12.94
C ILE A 249 2.64 -7.37 -13.88
N TYR A 250 2.34 -8.58 -13.39
CA TYR A 250 2.45 -9.78 -14.21
C TYR A 250 1.47 -9.78 -15.38
N ILE A 251 0.23 -9.31 -15.19
CA ILE A 251 -0.76 -9.18 -16.27
C ILE A 251 -0.29 -8.15 -17.31
N ILE A 252 0.22 -7.00 -16.87
CA ILE A 252 0.73 -5.94 -17.75
C ILE A 252 1.86 -6.50 -18.64
N ASN A 253 2.82 -7.20 -18.03
CA ASN A 253 3.95 -7.80 -18.74
C ASN A 253 3.51 -8.93 -19.68
N LEU A 254 2.60 -9.81 -19.24
CA LEU A 254 2.11 -10.93 -20.04
C LEU A 254 1.41 -10.47 -21.31
N LEU A 255 0.55 -9.45 -21.19
CA LEU A 255 -0.22 -8.95 -22.33
C LEU A 255 0.54 -7.92 -23.17
N SER A 256 1.71 -7.45 -22.71
CA SER A 256 2.48 -6.36 -23.33
C SER A 256 1.65 -5.08 -23.54
N ILE A 257 0.67 -4.84 -22.67
CA ILE A 257 -0.26 -3.69 -22.74
C ILE A 257 0.28 -2.53 -21.87
N ALA A 258 1.57 -2.53 -21.50
CA ALA A 258 2.13 -1.50 -20.62
C ALA A 258 1.87 -0.08 -21.14
N GLU A 259 2.16 0.17 -22.42
CA GLU A 259 1.99 1.51 -23.02
C GLU A 259 0.52 1.95 -23.06
N PHE A 260 -0.40 1.06 -23.47
CA PHE A 260 -1.83 1.35 -23.50
C PHE A 260 -2.41 1.52 -22.09
N LEU A 261 -1.98 0.71 -21.11
CA LEU A 261 -2.42 0.82 -19.72
C LEU A 261 -1.85 2.06 -19.05
N LEU A 262 -0.60 2.46 -19.29
CA LEU A 262 -0.06 3.71 -18.77
C LEU A 262 -0.91 4.91 -19.21
N SER A 263 -1.40 4.90 -20.45
CA SER A 263 -2.25 5.98 -20.97
C SER A 263 -3.60 6.13 -20.26
N SER A 264 -4.14 5.04 -19.71
CA SER A 264 -5.50 4.96 -19.16
C SER A 264 -5.55 4.48 -17.70
N LEU A 265 -4.40 4.37 -17.04
CA LEU A 265 -4.25 3.74 -15.72
C LEU A 265 -5.17 4.37 -14.68
N CYS A 266 -5.21 5.70 -14.63
CA CYS A 266 -6.06 6.45 -13.70
C CYS A 266 -7.55 6.17 -13.93
N THR A 267 -7.98 6.09 -15.19
CA THR A 267 -9.37 5.77 -15.55
C THR A 267 -9.73 4.36 -15.12
N ILE A 268 -8.88 3.38 -15.42
CA ILE A 268 -9.08 1.97 -15.06
C ILE A 268 -9.10 1.82 -13.54
N ALA A 269 -8.17 2.46 -12.84
CA ALA A 269 -8.11 2.45 -11.39
C ALA A 269 -9.35 3.06 -10.74
N ALA A 270 -9.86 4.18 -11.28
CA ALA A 270 -11.11 4.80 -10.81
C ALA A 270 -12.33 3.88 -11.04
N ILE A 271 -12.43 3.23 -12.20
CA ILE A 271 -13.51 2.28 -12.52
C ILE A 271 -13.46 1.06 -11.61
N ILE A 272 -12.29 0.41 -11.48
CA ILE A 272 -12.11 -0.74 -10.59
C ILE A 272 -12.44 -0.34 -9.14
N SER A 273 -11.97 0.83 -8.71
CA SER A 273 -12.24 1.35 -7.36
C SER A 273 -13.71 1.60 -7.11
N TYR A 274 -14.45 2.11 -8.11
CA TYR A 274 -15.90 2.27 -8.02
C TYR A 274 -16.60 0.94 -7.73
N PHE A 275 -16.26 -0.12 -8.48
CA PHE A 275 -16.82 -1.44 -8.24
C PHE A 275 -16.42 -1.98 -6.87
N ILE A 276 -15.14 -1.88 -6.48
CA ILE A 276 -14.69 -2.31 -5.15
C ILE A 276 -15.44 -1.55 -4.05
N TYR A 277 -15.77 -0.27 -4.21
CA TYR A 277 -16.48 0.48 -3.17
C TYR A 277 -17.93 0.00 -2.96
N ILE A 278 -18.63 -0.34 -4.04
CA ILE A 278 -20.09 -0.60 -4.03
C ILE A 278 -20.44 -2.05 -3.73
N LEU A 279 -19.53 -2.99 -4.01
CA LEU A 279 -19.80 -4.41 -3.80
C LEU A 279 -20.20 -4.71 -2.33
N PRO A 280 -21.18 -5.61 -2.11
CA PRO A 280 -21.71 -5.91 -0.78
C PRO A 280 -20.79 -6.88 -0.01
N TRP A 281 -19.56 -6.45 0.27
CA TRP A 281 -18.51 -7.26 0.90
C TRP A 281 -18.95 -7.95 2.19
N GLU A 282 -19.71 -7.24 3.01
CA GLU A 282 -20.23 -7.73 4.29
C GLU A 282 -21.18 -8.92 4.09
N ASN A 283 -22.09 -8.85 3.10
CA ASN A 283 -22.98 -9.95 2.75
C ASN A 283 -22.22 -11.18 2.22
N TRP A 284 -21.02 -10.98 1.69
CA TRP A 284 -20.13 -12.04 1.22
C TRP A 284 -19.21 -12.60 2.33
N GLY A 285 -19.33 -12.08 3.56
CA GLY A 285 -18.56 -12.50 4.74
C GLY A 285 -17.21 -11.81 4.89
N TRP A 286 -17.00 -10.65 4.25
CA TRP A 286 -15.76 -9.88 4.33
C TRP A 286 -15.94 -8.63 5.20
N PRO A 287 -14.92 -8.20 5.97
CA PRO A 287 -14.97 -6.91 6.64
C PRO A 287 -14.98 -5.78 5.60
N LEU A 288 -15.88 -4.82 5.78
CA LEU A 288 -16.16 -3.77 4.79
C LEU A 288 -15.07 -2.69 4.70
N LYS A 289 -14.44 -2.38 5.83
CA LYS A 289 -13.54 -1.24 6.00
C LYS A 289 -12.28 -1.28 5.12
N PRO A 290 -11.56 -2.40 4.97
CA PRO A 290 -10.42 -2.50 4.07
C PRO A 290 -10.76 -2.20 2.61
N TRP A 291 -11.82 -2.82 2.09
CA TRP A 291 -12.24 -2.63 0.68
C TRP A 291 -12.59 -1.19 0.38
N ARG A 292 -13.36 -0.53 1.27
CA ARG A 292 -13.67 0.90 1.13
C ARG A 292 -12.42 1.77 1.16
N ARG A 293 -11.50 1.55 2.11
CA ARG A 293 -10.25 2.32 2.19
C ARG A 293 -9.37 2.13 0.95
N VAL A 294 -9.20 0.89 0.52
CA VAL A 294 -8.42 0.55 -0.68
C VAL A 294 -9.00 1.22 -1.91
N SER A 295 -10.32 1.16 -2.11
CA SER A 295 -10.97 1.81 -3.25
C SER A 295 -10.82 3.34 -3.25
N LEU A 296 -10.70 3.97 -2.08
CA LEU A 296 -10.45 5.41 -2.00
C LEU A 296 -8.97 5.78 -2.21
N ILE A 297 -8.04 4.86 -2.03
CA ILE A 297 -6.60 5.14 -2.09
C ILE A 297 -6.03 4.82 -3.47
N ILE A 298 -6.47 3.72 -4.10
CA ILE A 298 -5.97 3.25 -5.40
C ILE A 298 -5.95 4.37 -6.45
N PRO A 299 -7.03 5.14 -6.68
CA PRO A 299 -7.03 6.15 -7.74
C PRO A 299 -6.03 7.28 -7.49
N ILE A 300 -5.80 7.67 -6.23
CA ILE A 300 -4.78 8.68 -5.87
C ILE A 300 -3.39 8.14 -6.15
N ILE A 301 -3.10 6.90 -5.73
CA ILE A 301 -1.80 6.28 -6.00
C ILE A 301 -1.54 6.24 -7.51
N THR A 302 -2.53 5.89 -8.32
CA THR A 302 -2.35 5.88 -9.78
C THR A 302 -2.11 7.27 -10.37
N VAL A 303 -2.75 8.33 -9.85
CA VAL A 303 -2.45 9.69 -10.29
C VAL A 303 -1.00 10.06 -9.96
N VAL A 304 -0.52 9.73 -8.75
CA VAL A 304 0.88 10.01 -8.35
C VAL A 304 1.87 9.22 -9.20
N LEU A 305 1.63 7.92 -9.42
CA LEU A 305 2.51 7.06 -10.21
C LEU A 305 2.56 7.48 -11.67
N THR A 306 1.40 7.73 -12.29
CA THR A 306 1.38 8.20 -13.68
C THR A 306 2.06 9.55 -13.81
N ASN A 307 1.93 10.44 -12.83
CA ASN A 307 2.59 11.74 -12.86
C ASN A 307 4.13 11.66 -12.79
N TRP A 308 4.70 10.69 -12.08
CA TRP A 308 6.16 10.49 -12.10
C TRP A 308 6.63 10.01 -13.47
N SER A 309 5.82 9.22 -14.16
CA SER A 309 6.17 8.70 -15.49
C SER A 309 5.89 9.67 -16.64
N LEU A 310 5.44 10.90 -16.37
CA LEU A 310 5.13 11.90 -17.41
C LEU A 310 6.39 12.63 -17.91
N ASP A 311 6.46 12.79 -19.22
CA ASP A 311 7.29 13.81 -19.86
C ASP A 311 6.70 15.22 -19.63
N SER A 312 7.49 16.26 -19.89
CA SER A 312 7.14 17.67 -19.64
C SER A 312 5.82 18.14 -20.29
N THR A 313 5.30 17.42 -21.29
CA THR A 313 4.04 17.75 -21.97
C THR A 313 3.07 16.56 -21.97
N PRO A 314 2.20 16.44 -20.95
CA PRO A 314 1.18 15.39 -20.90
C PRO A 314 0.24 15.39 -22.12
N PRO A 315 -0.10 14.22 -22.65
CA PRO A 315 -1.06 14.07 -23.74
C PRO A 315 -2.51 14.29 -23.26
N TRP A 316 -3.41 14.62 -24.20
CA TRP A 316 -4.80 15.00 -23.88
C TRP A 316 -5.58 13.95 -23.05
N TYR A 317 -5.33 12.66 -23.27
CA TYR A 317 -6.00 11.56 -22.57
C TYR A 317 -5.63 11.47 -21.08
N TRP A 318 -4.49 12.03 -20.68
CA TRP A 318 -4.08 12.08 -19.29
C TRP A 318 -4.99 13.03 -18.50
N TYR A 319 -5.31 14.20 -19.07
CA TYR A 319 -6.26 15.13 -18.46
C TYR A 319 -7.65 14.51 -18.32
N ALA A 320 -8.13 13.83 -19.36
CA ALA A 320 -9.40 13.10 -19.30
C ALA A 320 -9.40 12.07 -18.16
N SER A 321 -8.29 11.35 -17.99
CA SER A 321 -8.16 10.34 -16.94
C SER A 321 -8.17 10.93 -15.53
N ILE A 322 -7.53 12.09 -15.31
CA ILE A 322 -7.62 12.78 -14.00
C ILE A 322 -9.04 13.30 -13.75
N LEU A 323 -9.70 13.85 -14.76
CA LEU A 323 -11.08 14.31 -14.63
C LEU A 323 -12.04 13.15 -14.33
N ILE A 324 -11.84 11.97 -14.91
CA ILE A 324 -12.59 10.76 -14.56
C ILE A 324 -12.33 10.36 -13.10
N THR A 325 -11.08 10.41 -12.64
CA THR A 325 -10.75 10.17 -11.23
C THR A 325 -11.40 11.20 -10.30
N ALA A 326 -11.43 12.48 -10.68
CA ALA A 326 -12.15 13.51 -9.93
C ALA A 326 -13.67 13.23 -9.90
N GLY A 327 -14.23 12.80 -11.03
CA GLY A 327 -15.62 12.35 -11.15
C GLY A 327 -15.95 11.17 -10.23
N PHE A 328 -15.04 10.19 -10.12
CA PHE A 328 -15.17 9.09 -9.17
C PHE A 328 -15.37 9.58 -7.74
N TYR A 329 -14.53 10.50 -7.25
CA TYR A 329 -14.68 11.06 -5.89
C TYR A 329 -15.98 11.85 -5.71
N ILE A 330 -16.45 12.56 -6.75
CA ILE A 330 -17.75 13.23 -6.72
C ILE A 330 -18.88 12.20 -6.57
N VAL A 331 -18.86 11.12 -7.37
CA VAL A 331 -19.88 10.06 -7.31
C VAL A 331 -19.86 9.39 -5.93
N ILE A 332 -18.70 8.98 -5.43
CA ILE A 332 -18.58 8.35 -4.12
C ILE A 332 -18.99 9.31 -2.99
N SER A 333 -18.71 10.61 -3.10
CA SER A 333 -19.17 11.60 -2.11
C SER A 333 -20.70 11.61 -1.97
N LYS A 334 -21.44 11.47 -3.08
CA LYS A 334 -22.91 11.41 -3.09
C LYS A 334 -23.42 10.07 -2.56
N VAL A 335 -22.82 8.96 -2.99
CA VAL A 335 -23.21 7.61 -2.54
C VAL A 335 -22.97 7.43 -1.04
N SER A 336 -21.87 7.96 -0.52
CA SER A 336 -21.47 7.82 0.89
C SER A 336 -21.99 8.92 1.81
N GLN A 337 -22.63 9.97 1.27
CA GLN A 337 -23.00 11.19 1.98
C GLN A 337 -21.81 11.89 2.67
N GLN A 338 -20.58 11.68 2.17
CA GLN A 338 -19.36 12.29 2.69
C GLN A 338 -18.86 13.37 1.74
N ILE A 339 -19.33 14.62 1.95
CA ILE A 339 -18.98 15.74 1.08
C ILE A 339 -17.48 16.01 1.00
N ARG A 340 -16.73 15.69 2.06
CA ARG A 340 -15.29 15.96 2.16
C ARG A 340 -14.48 15.26 1.07
N LEU A 341 -15.01 14.19 0.47
CA LEU A 341 -14.38 13.53 -0.68
C LEU A 341 -14.35 14.44 -1.92
N THR A 342 -15.28 15.39 -2.06
CA THR A 342 -15.24 16.37 -3.15
C THR A 342 -14.00 17.28 -3.09
N TYR A 343 -13.36 17.40 -1.93
CA TYR A 343 -12.13 18.20 -1.80
C TYR A 343 -10.99 17.57 -2.59
N ILE A 344 -10.94 16.24 -2.64
CA ILE A 344 -9.97 15.50 -3.45
C ILE A 344 -10.24 15.78 -4.94
N SER A 345 -11.51 15.78 -5.36
CA SER A 345 -11.88 16.15 -6.74
C SER A 345 -11.42 17.56 -7.10
N LEU A 346 -11.61 18.55 -6.22
CA LEU A 346 -11.18 19.93 -6.46
C LEU A 346 -9.66 20.02 -6.61
N VAL A 347 -8.91 19.34 -5.75
CA VAL A 347 -7.44 19.28 -5.84
C VAL A 347 -7.01 18.69 -7.18
N LEU A 348 -7.61 17.58 -7.61
CA LEU A 348 -7.31 16.94 -8.88
C LEU A 348 -7.65 17.82 -10.09
N ILE A 349 -8.80 18.51 -10.06
CA ILE A 349 -9.22 19.42 -11.13
C ILE A 349 -8.27 20.62 -11.21
N ASN A 350 -7.95 21.26 -10.08
CA ASN A 350 -7.01 22.37 -10.04
C ASN A 350 -5.62 21.94 -10.52
N TYR A 351 -5.17 20.76 -10.12
CA TYR A 351 -3.89 20.21 -10.54
C TYR A 351 -3.82 19.98 -12.06
N ALA A 352 -4.82 19.30 -12.63
CA ALA A 352 -4.92 19.10 -14.07
C ALA A 352 -4.97 20.44 -14.83
N PHE A 353 -5.70 21.43 -14.29
CA PHE A 353 -5.82 22.75 -14.87
C PHE A 353 -4.50 23.51 -14.88
N VAL A 354 -3.73 23.51 -13.78
CA VAL A 354 -2.41 24.15 -13.72
C VAL A 354 -1.44 23.56 -14.74
N ILE A 355 -1.40 22.23 -14.85
CA ILE A 355 -0.54 21.55 -15.83
C ILE A 355 -0.99 21.86 -17.26
N TRP A 356 -2.29 21.94 -17.50
CA TRP A 356 -2.83 22.33 -18.81
C TRP A 356 -2.40 23.75 -19.19
N LEU A 357 -2.53 24.72 -18.28
CA LEU A 357 -2.09 26.09 -18.52
C LEU A 357 -0.57 26.17 -18.80
N ASN A 358 0.24 25.48 -18.00
CA ASN A 358 1.70 25.46 -18.21
C ASN A 358 2.09 24.96 -19.61
N ASN A 359 1.32 24.04 -20.18
CA ASN A 359 1.56 23.49 -21.52
C ASN A 359 1.13 24.39 -22.67
N LEU A 360 0.25 25.38 -22.43
CA LEU A 360 -0.18 26.33 -23.46
C LEU A 360 0.87 27.42 -23.77
N GLY A 361 1.96 27.50 -23.01
CA GLY A 361 3.09 28.39 -23.27
C GLY A 361 3.02 29.77 -22.59
N ALA A 362 4.08 30.58 -22.78
CA ALA A 362 4.35 31.80 -22.02
C ALA A 362 3.50 33.00 -22.49
N SER A 363 2.44 33.31 -21.73
CA SER A 363 1.81 34.64 -21.55
C SER A 363 0.47 34.55 -20.79
N ILE A 364 0.21 33.47 -20.06
CA ILE A 364 -1.02 33.32 -19.28
C ILE A 364 -0.91 34.17 -18.03
N GLN A 365 -1.93 35.00 -17.81
CA GLN A 365 -2.06 35.82 -16.62
C GLN A 365 -2.16 34.92 -15.37
N THR A 366 -1.40 35.24 -14.32
CA THR A 366 -1.42 34.61 -12.99
C THR A 366 -2.85 34.53 -12.43
N LEU A 367 -3.70 35.50 -12.76
CA LEU A 367 -5.12 35.50 -12.43
C LEU A 367 -5.83 34.22 -12.88
N VAL A 368 -5.48 33.67 -14.05
CA VAL A 368 -6.09 32.44 -14.59
C VAL A 368 -5.68 31.23 -13.75
N TYR A 369 -4.43 31.17 -13.26
CA TYR A 369 -3.97 30.09 -12.36
C TYR A 369 -4.67 30.14 -11.00
N VAL A 370 -4.90 31.35 -10.51
CA VAL A 370 -5.39 31.60 -9.15
C VAL A 370 -6.91 31.50 -9.05
N THR A 371 -7.64 31.76 -10.14
CA THR A 371 -9.11 31.75 -10.17
C THR A 371 -9.72 30.39 -9.76
N PRO A 372 -9.30 29.23 -10.31
CA PRO A 372 -9.81 27.92 -9.88
C PRO A 372 -9.57 27.62 -8.40
N ILE A 373 -8.43 28.05 -7.86
CA ILE A 373 -8.08 27.90 -6.44
C ILE A 373 -9.05 28.73 -5.59
N GLY A 374 -9.26 30.00 -5.95
CA GLY A 374 -10.22 30.88 -5.28
C GLY A 374 -11.64 30.33 -5.35
N LEU A 375 -12.10 29.88 -6.53
CA LEU A 375 -13.42 29.27 -6.71
C LEU A 375 -13.59 27.97 -5.90
N SER A 376 -12.54 27.16 -5.80
CA SER A 376 -12.55 25.93 -4.98
C SER A 376 -12.78 26.25 -3.50
N LEU A 377 -12.15 27.30 -2.97
CA LEU A 377 -12.39 27.78 -1.61
C LEU A 377 -13.85 28.25 -1.45
N LEU A 378 -14.36 29.05 -2.39
CA LEU A 378 -15.76 29.52 -2.35
C LEU A 378 -16.76 28.35 -2.39
N TYR A 379 -16.47 27.31 -3.19
CA TYR A 379 -17.26 26.09 -3.22
C TYR A 379 -17.29 25.39 -1.86
N VAL A 380 -16.12 25.20 -1.22
CA VAL A 380 -16.03 24.58 0.11
C VAL A 380 -16.85 25.38 1.14
N ALA A 381 -16.73 26.71 1.12
CA ALA A 381 -17.49 27.59 2.00
C ALA A 381 -19.02 27.52 1.81
N LYS A 382 -19.49 27.08 0.64
CA LYS A 382 -20.93 26.95 0.34
C LYS A 382 -21.47 25.55 0.66
N VAL A 383 -20.69 24.52 0.39
CA VAL A 383 -21.21 23.14 0.35
C VAL A 383 -20.94 22.35 1.63
N ASP A 384 -19.88 22.64 2.39
CA ASP A 384 -19.55 21.92 3.64
C ASP A 384 -20.63 22.08 4.73
N PRO A 385 -21.30 20.99 5.20
CA PRO A 385 -22.25 21.04 6.30
C PRO A 385 -21.68 21.61 7.60
N TYR A 386 -20.39 21.35 7.89
CA TYR A 386 -19.75 21.84 9.10
C TYR A 386 -19.67 23.37 9.11
N LEU A 387 -19.41 23.98 7.95
CA LEU A 387 -19.33 25.43 7.79
C LEU A 387 -20.70 26.13 7.78
N LYS A 388 -21.80 25.37 7.61
CA LYS A 388 -23.17 25.89 7.71
C LYS A 388 -23.62 26.14 9.14
N LEU A 389 -22.99 25.47 10.12
CA LEU A 389 -23.33 25.64 11.53
C LEU A 389 -23.05 27.08 12.00
N PRO A 390 -23.92 27.68 12.85
CA PRO A 390 -23.73 29.05 13.34
C PRO A 390 -22.39 29.27 14.05
N GLN A 391 -21.91 28.25 14.77
CA GLN A 391 -20.63 28.25 15.49
C GLN A 391 -19.43 28.48 14.56
N ASN A 392 -19.54 28.07 13.30
CA ASN A 392 -18.46 28.17 12.31
C ASN A 392 -18.64 29.33 11.32
N ARG A 393 -19.52 30.29 11.64
CA ARG A 393 -19.77 31.48 10.80
C ARG A 393 -18.47 32.23 10.47
N ASN A 394 -17.59 32.40 11.45
CA ASN A 394 -16.31 33.09 11.26
C ASN A 394 -15.39 32.35 10.28
N VAL A 395 -15.29 31.02 10.39
CA VAL A 395 -14.49 30.20 9.46
C VAL A 395 -15.04 30.31 8.05
N ARG A 396 -16.36 30.20 7.87
CA ARG A 396 -17.02 30.36 6.56
C ARG A 396 -16.78 31.75 5.97
N HIS A 397 -16.92 32.79 6.78
CA HIS A 397 -16.67 34.17 6.36
C HIS A 397 -15.22 34.38 5.91
N ASN A 398 -14.26 33.92 6.71
CA ASN A 398 -12.83 34.02 6.39
C ASN A 398 -12.47 33.26 5.12
N LEU A 399 -13.06 32.09 4.90
CA LEU A 399 -12.81 31.27 3.71
C LEU A 399 -13.38 31.93 2.45
N ARG A 400 -14.54 32.58 2.55
CA ARG A 400 -15.09 33.43 1.47
C ARG A 400 -14.20 34.64 1.20
N MET A 401 -13.79 35.37 2.24
CA MET A 401 -12.89 36.51 2.11
C MET A 401 -11.58 36.12 1.46
N PHE A 402 -10.98 34.99 1.86
CA PHE A 402 -9.73 34.52 1.29
C PHE A 402 -9.91 34.08 -0.16
N GLY A 403 -10.96 33.31 -0.48
CA GLY A 403 -11.25 32.87 -1.83
C GLY A 403 -11.49 34.02 -2.81
N SER A 404 -12.35 34.99 -2.44
CA SER A 404 -12.58 36.18 -3.27
C SER A 404 -11.40 37.15 -3.24
N GLY A 405 -10.72 37.26 -2.10
CA GLY A 405 -9.60 38.17 -1.87
C GLY A 405 -8.40 37.81 -2.73
N ILE A 406 -8.06 36.53 -2.81
CA ILE A 406 -7.01 36.02 -3.68
C ILE A 406 -7.28 36.39 -5.15
N ILE A 407 -8.50 36.22 -5.65
CA ILE A 407 -8.86 36.55 -7.03
C ILE A 407 -8.74 38.07 -7.27
N CYS A 408 -9.34 38.86 -6.38
CA CYS A 408 -9.36 40.32 -6.50
C CYS A 408 -7.96 40.94 -6.36
N PHE A 409 -7.16 40.43 -5.43
CA PHE A 409 -5.80 40.91 -5.17
C PHE A 409 -4.86 40.62 -6.33
N VAL A 410 -4.88 39.39 -6.88
CA VAL A 410 -4.05 39.04 -8.04
C VAL A 410 -4.48 39.83 -9.28
N ALA A 411 -5.79 40.03 -9.48
CA ALA A 411 -6.28 40.88 -10.57
C ALA A 411 -5.75 42.32 -10.48
N LEU A 412 -5.66 42.87 -9.27
CA LEU A 412 -5.14 44.21 -9.01
C LEU A 412 -3.63 44.30 -9.27
N LEU A 413 -2.86 43.29 -8.84
CA LEU A 413 -1.42 43.26 -9.04
C LEU A 413 -1.00 43.09 -10.49
N GLU A 414 -1.71 42.27 -11.28
CA GLU A 414 -1.32 42.02 -12.66
C GLU A 414 -1.73 43.15 -13.63
N ASN A 415 -2.85 43.81 -13.36
CA ASN A 415 -3.42 44.81 -14.27
C ASN A 415 -3.37 46.22 -13.68
N GLN A 416 -2.27 46.57 -13.01
CA GLN A 416 -2.07 47.87 -12.38
C GLN A 416 -2.19 49.03 -13.38
N TRP A 417 -1.79 48.84 -14.63
CA TRP A 417 -1.73 49.90 -15.65
C TRP A 417 -3.06 50.20 -16.32
N THR A 418 -3.92 49.20 -16.51
CA THR A 418 -5.20 49.37 -17.23
C THR A 418 -6.38 49.51 -16.28
N GLY A 419 -6.33 48.88 -15.11
CA GLY A 419 -7.37 48.98 -14.07
C GLY A 419 -8.75 48.42 -14.41
N LEU A 420 -9.03 48.10 -15.68
CA LEU A 420 -10.35 47.64 -16.13
C LEU A 420 -10.71 46.27 -15.55
N LEU A 421 -9.79 45.30 -15.65
CA LEU A 421 -10.04 43.93 -15.18
C LEU A 421 -10.27 43.86 -13.65
N PRO A 422 -9.42 44.45 -12.78
CA PRO A 422 -9.70 44.51 -11.34
C PRO A 422 -10.96 45.32 -11.03
N GLY A 423 -11.27 46.36 -11.81
CA GLY A 423 -12.51 47.13 -11.70
C GLY A 423 -13.76 46.26 -11.94
N ILE A 424 -13.79 45.49 -13.03
CA ILE A 424 -14.90 44.58 -13.35
C ILE A 424 -15.04 43.50 -12.28
N ILE A 425 -13.94 42.85 -11.88
CA ILE A 425 -13.97 41.77 -10.88
C ILE A 425 -14.43 42.28 -9.51
N SER A 426 -13.98 43.47 -9.10
CA SER A 426 -14.42 44.09 -7.85
C SER A 426 -15.89 44.49 -7.87
N ILE A 427 -16.39 45.04 -8.98
CA ILE A 427 -17.82 45.32 -9.17
C ILE A 427 -18.65 44.03 -9.11
N MET A 428 -18.20 42.95 -9.75
CA MET A 428 -18.86 41.63 -9.66
C MET A 428 -18.90 41.14 -8.20
N ALA A 429 -17.81 41.29 -7.44
CA ALA A 429 -17.77 40.92 -6.03
C ALA A 429 -18.72 41.78 -5.17
N ILE A 430 -18.85 43.09 -5.45
CA ILE A 430 -19.81 43.98 -4.78
C ILE A 430 -21.25 43.52 -5.05
N PHE A 431 -21.61 43.29 -6.32
CA PHE A 431 -22.94 42.81 -6.67
C PHE A 431 -23.23 41.43 -6.08
N ALA A 432 -22.25 40.51 -6.08
CA ALA A 432 -22.38 39.23 -5.42
C ALA A 432 -22.59 39.37 -3.90
N GLY A 433 -21.89 40.33 -3.26
CA GLY A 433 -22.04 40.62 -1.84
C GLY A 433 -23.43 41.15 -1.48
N LEU A 434 -23.96 42.08 -2.28
CA LEU A 434 -25.30 42.64 -2.09
C LEU A 434 -26.39 41.61 -2.40
N GLY A 435 -26.28 40.90 -3.53
CA GLY A 435 -27.29 39.95 -3.98
C GLY A 435 -27.39 38.69 -3.13
N LEU A 436 -26.26 38.21 -2.59
CA LEU A 436 -26.22 37.04 -1.72
C LEU A 436 -26.28 37.40 -0.22
N GLN A 437 -26.31 38.69 0.13
CA GLN A 437 -26.22 39.19 1.51
C GLN A 437 -25.02 38.59 2.26
N THR A 438 -23.85 38.62 1.63
CA THR A 438 -22.59 38.08 2.19
C THR A 438 -21.55 39.19 2.31
N ARG A 439 -21.21 39.55 3.54
CA ARG A 439 -20.25 40.63 3.84
C ARG A 439 -18.88 40.43 3.20
N ALA A 440 -18.40 39.19 3.17
CA ALA A 440 -17.07 38.88 2.66
C ALA A 440 -16.83 39.38 1.22
N PHE A 441 -17.79 39.16 0.31
CA PHE A 441 -17.68 39.61 -1.07
C PHE A 441 -17.81 41.13 -1.19
N LEU A 442 -18.71 41.74 -0.40
CA LEU A 442 -18.88 43.19 -0.37
C LEU A 442 -17.60 43.90 0.11
N TYR A 443 -17.00 43.43 1.20
CA TYR A 443 -15.79 44.02 1.77
C TYR A 443 -14.60 43.89 0.82
N VAL A 444 -14.33 42.67 0.33
CA VAL A 444 -13.23 42.42 -0.60
C VAL A 444 -13.42 43.21 -1.89
N GLY A 445 -14.62 43.21 -2.46
CA GLY A 445 -14.94 43.96 -3.67
C GLY A 445 -14.76 45.46 -3.48
N THR A 446 -15.31 46.03 -2.41
CA THR A 446 -15.22 47.47 -2.12
C THR A 446 -13.78 47.91 -1.90
N VAL A 447 -13.00 47.19 -1.09
CA VAL A 447 -11.59 47.50 -0.84
C VAL A 447 -10.79 47.43 -2.15
N THR A 448 -10.98 46.38 -2.93
CA THR A 448 -10.27 46.22 -4.22
C THR A 448 -10.64 47.34 -5.20
N PHE A 449 -11.92 47.70 -5.27
CA PHE A 449 -12.39 48.78 -6.11
C PHE A 449 -11.75 50.13 -5.72
N ILE A 450 -11.77 50.45 -4.42
CA ILE A 450 -11.16 51.67 -3.90
C ILE A 450 -9.66 51.71 -4.22
N VAL A 451 -8.92 50.65 -3.90
CA VAL A 451 -7.48 50.58 -4.18
C VAL A 451 -7.20 50.70 -5.68
N ASN A 452 -8.01 50.06 -6.53
CA ASN A 452 -7.88 50.19 -7.98
C ASN A 452 -8.14 51.63 -8.46
N VAL A 453 -9.17 52.31 -7.97
CA VAL A 453 -9.45 53.72 -8.29
C VAL A 453 -8.28 54.61 -7.88
N PHE A 454 -7.77 54.46 -6.65
CA PHE A 454 -6.58 55.20 -6.20
C PHE A 454 -5.36 54.92 -7.08
N ASN A 455 -5.12 53.66 -7.41
CA ASN A 455 -4.02 53.28 -8.29
C ASN A 455 -4.16 53.92 -9.69
N GLN A 456 -5.36 53.89 -10.29
CA GLN A 456 -5.61 54.55 -11.57
C GLN A 456 -5.46 56.06 -11.50
N LEU A 457 -5.86 56.70 -10.40
CA LEU A 457 -5.61 58.12 -10.18
C LEU A 457 -4.11 58.43 -10.12
N ILE A 458 -3.31 57.59 -9.46
CA ILE A 458 -1.84 57.73 -9.41
C ILE A 458 -1.22 57.57 -10.81
N VAL A 459 -1.67 56.57 -11.58
CA VAL A 459 -1.21 56.34 -12.95
C VAL A 459 -1.56 57.52 -13.85
N LEU A 460 -2.81 58.01 -13.81
CA LEU A 460 -3.26 59.20 -14.55
C LEU A 460 -2.46 60.45 -14.17
N ASN A 461 -2.24 60.66 -12.87
CA ASN A 461 -1.42 61.74 -12.32
C ASN A 461 0.04 61.67 -12.78
N SER A 462 0.56 60.46 -12.98
CA SER A 462 1.94 60.24 -13.43
C SER A 462 2.12 60.45 -14.93
N ILE A 463 1.13 60.06 -15.73
CA ILE A 463 1.17 60.19 -17.21
C ILE A 463 0.85 61.63 -17.64
N TYR A 464 -0.11 62.30 -17.00
CA TYR A 464 -0.58 63.61 -17.43
C TYR A 464 -0.32 64.68 -16.37
N SER A 465 0.67 65.56 -16.61
CA SER A 465 1.04 66.64 -15.69
C SER A 465 -0.12 67.61 -15.38
N PHE A 466 -1.03 67.83 -16.33
CA PHE A 466 -2.23 68.65 -16.14
C PHE A 466 -3.22 68.06 -15.13
N PHE A 467 -3.35 66.72 -15.10
CA PHE A 467 -4.24 66.04 -14.16
C PHE A 467 -3.79 66.18 -12.70
N LYS A 468 -2.50 66.47 -12.45
CA LYS A 468 -1.99 66.70 -11.08
C LYS A 468 -2.72 67.82 -10.36
N TRP A 469 -2.94 68.93 -11.05
CA TRP A 469 -3.63 70.10 -10.51
C TRP A 469 -5.13 69.85 -10.36
N ILE A 470 -5.76 69.20 -11.34
CA ILE A 470 -7.19 68.87 -11.29
C ILE A 470 -7.50 67.91 -10.14
N ILE A 471 -6.74 66.80 -10.03
CA ILE A 471 -6.95 65.81 -8.98
C ILE A 471 -6.71 66.44 -7.61
N GLY A 472 -5.63 67.20 -7.43
CA GLY A 472 -5.36 67.89 -6.17
C GLY A 472 -6.47 68.86 -5.75
N LEU A 473 -7.03 69.61 -6.70
CA LEU A 473 -8.10 70.57 -6.45
C LEU A 473 -9.42 69.85 -6.12
N ILE A 474 -9.81 68.83 -6.89
CA ILE A 474 -11.02 68.02 -6.63
C ILE A 474 -10.94 67.33 -5.26
N VAL A 475 -9.80 66.71 -4.95
CA VAL A 475 -9.58 66.03 -3.65
C VAL A 475 -9.62 67.04 -2.50
N GLY A 476 -9.01 68.23 -2.66
CA GLY A 476 -9.08 69.30 -1.68
C GLY A 476 -10.51 69.77 -1.42
N ILE A 477 -11.29 70.03 -2.49
CA ILE A 477 -12.72 70.39 -2.37
C ILE A 477 -13.50 69.27 -1.69
N ALA A 478 -13.27 68.02 -2.07
CA ALA A 478 -13.94 66.87 -1.49
C ALA A 478 -13.66 66.75 0.01
N PHE A 479 -12.41 66.95 0.47
CA PHE A 479 -12.09 66.93 1.90
C PHE A 479 -12.77 68.05 2.67
N ILE A 480 -12.77 69.28 2.13
CA ILE A 480 -13.48 70.40 2.75
C ILE A 480 -14.98 70.09 2.83
N TRP A 481 -15.56 69.54 1.76
CA TRP A 481 -16.97 69.19 1.71
C TRP A 481 -17.34 68.05 2.68
N ILE A 482 -16.50 67.01 2.75
CA ILE A 482 -16.69 65.90 3.70
C ILE A 482 -16.60 66.42 5.12
N ALA A 483 -15.59 67.23 5.46
CA ALA A 483 -15.43 67.80 6.80
C ALA A 483 -16.62 68.69 7.18
N ALA A 484 -17.06 69.57 6.28
CA ALA A 484 -18.22 70.43 6.51
C ALA A 484 -19.53 69.62 6.64
N SER A 485 -19.68 68.55 5.85
CA SER A 485 -20.87 67.69 5.91
C SER A 485 -20.91 66.83 7.17
N PHE A 486 -19.75 66.33 7.61
CA PHE A 486 -19.64 65.59 8.87
C PHE A 486 -19.98 66.48 10.06
N GLU A 487 -19.48 67.72 10.07
CA GLU A 487 -19.75 68.66 11.17
C GLU A 487 -21.24 69.03 11.25
N THR A 488 -21.87 69.25 10.09
CA THR A 488 -23.28 69.68 10.03
C THR A 488 -24.29 68.53 10.21
N ARG A 489 -23.91 67.27 9.95
CA ARG A 489 -24.83 66.12 9.97
C ARG A 489 -24.36 64.95 10.82
N ARG A 490 -23.46 65.20 11.77
CA ARG A 490 -22.80 64.18 12.58
C ARG A 490 -23.75 63.12 13.14
N GLU A 491 -24.83 63.54 13.79
CA GLU A 491 -25.79 62.61 14.40
C GLU A 491 -26.53 61.77 13.37
N GLN A 492 -26.96 62.37 12.25
CA GLN A 492 -27.64 61.65 11.17
C GLN A 492 -26.72 60.62 10.52
N ILE A 493 -25.45 60.99 10.28
CA ILE A 493 -24.44 60.10 9.72
C ILE A 493 -24.13 58.96 10.69
N ASN A 494 -24.00 59.25 12.00
CA ASN A 494 -23.77 58.22 13.01
C ASN A 494 -24.93 57.22 13.09
N ASN A 495 -26.18 57.70 13.08
CA ASN A 495 -27.35 56.82 13.11
C ASN A 495 -27.46 55.96 11.85
N LEU A 496 -27.19 56.53 10.67
CA LEU A 496 -27.11 55.75 9.43
C LEU A 496 -26.00 54.71 9.51
N LEU A 497 -24.79 55.09 9.93
CA LEU A 497 -23.67 54.15 10.07
C LEU A 497 -23.99 53.00 11.04
N GLN A 498 -24.64 53.29 12.17
CA GLN A 498 -25.07 52.26 13.13
C GLN A 498 -26.08 51.30 12.50
N ASN A 499 -27.12 51.81 11.84
CA ASN A 499 -28.12 50.98 11.16
C ASN A 499 -27.48 50.07 10.09
N TRP A 500 -26.55 50.61 9.30
CA TRP A 500 -25.84 49.83 8.29
C TRP A 500 -24.91 48.79 8.90
N ILE A 501 -24.23 49.11 10.02
CA ILE A 501 -23.39 48.15 10.75
C ILE A 501 -24.25 47.01 11.30
N GLU A 502 -25.38 47.32 11.93
CA GLU A 502 -26.32 46.33 12.45
C GLU A 502 -26.90 45.44 11.34
N GLU A 503 -27.30 46.04 10.20
CA GLU A 503 -27.79 45.31 9.05
C GLU A 503 -26.69 44.40 8.46
N LEU A 504 -25.47 44.90 8.29
CA LEU A 504 -24.34 44.09 7.84
C LEU A 504 -23.99 42.99 8.85
N GLU A 505 -24.11 43.22 10.16
CA GLU A 505 -23.90 42.20 11.18
C GLU A 505 -24.92 41.06 11.11
N SER A 506 -26.11 41.32 10.58
CA SER A 506 -27.10 40.28 10.28
C SER A 506 -26.74 39.42 9.06
N TRP A 507 -25.90 39.93 8.14
CA TRP A 507 -25.52 39.25 6.89
C TRP A 507 -24.47 38.14 7.05
N GLU A 508 -24.61 37.07 6.26
CA GLU A 508 -24.08 35.71 6.50
C GLU A 508 -22.68 35.39 5.92
#